data_AF-A0A2G9ZL81-F1
#
_entry.id   AF-A0A2G9ZL81-F1
#
_cell.length_a   1.000
_cell.length_b   1.000
_cell.length_c   1.000
_cell.angle_alpha   90.00
_cell.angle_beta   90.00
_cell.angle_gamma   90.00
#
_symmetry.space_group_name_H-M   'P 1'
#
loop_
_entity.id
_entity.type
_entity.pdbx_description
1 polymer ?
#
loop_
_entity_poly.entity_id
_entity_poly.type
_entity_poly.pdbx_seq_one_letter_code
_entity_poly.pdbx_strand_id
1 'polypeptide(L)'
;MAGQKTALVRVIFSNYMETSNLQKFNPAKQAFFYALSLAALLFTALPAGMIVFQIINQEVPDPVGDYRGSYNDEALKFAISALLIAGPIFFFLAAKINQGLRTLAISLDSSLRKWLTYLILFVAMVVMLGWLVATINNFLNGELSLKFVLKFLTVAFITAFIFSYYFVDLRRSDPLAGNSARRVFAAASISLAAAVLIASFFYVESPAEARARRHDQLIIEDLSAIDSALNSYYYEKKQLPPDLVALDKSSYLYLAKARREKIFTAYEYRALDEKSFELCADFLMASAEVNSARADYFDPRWEHAAGRQCFTAAINILGKTERGLID
;
A
#
# COMPACT_ATOMS: atom_id res chain seq x y z
N MET A 1 -43.27 58.91 -31.34
CA MET A 1 -41.98 58.75 -30.62
C MET A 1 -42.00 57.77 -29.44
N ALA A 2 -43.14 57.13 -29.10
CA ALA A 2 -43.22 56.20 -27.96
C ALA A 2 -42.76 54.75 -28.28
N GLY A 3 -42.93 54.26 -29.51
CA GLY A 3 -42.61 52.87 -29.89
C GLY A 3 -41.12 52.54 -30.00
N GLN A 4 -40.26 53.54 -30.24
CA GLN A 4 -38.82 53.33 -30.44
C GLN A 4 -38.07 53.14 -29.11
N LYS A 5 -38.56 53.75 -28.02
CA LYS A 5 -38.00 53.59 -26.67
C LYS A 5 -38.31 52.20 -26.10
N THR A 6 -39.48 51.63 -26.38
CA THR A 6 -39.87 50.30 -25.91
C THR A 6 -39.07 49.18 -26.59
N ALA A 7 -38.74 49.34 -27.87
CA ALA A 7 -37.91 48.39 -28.61
C ALA A 7 -36.45 48.39 -28.10
N LEU A 8 -35.88 49.58 -27.85
CA LEU A 8 -34.52 49.71 -27.30
C LEU A 8 -34.39 49.12 -25.89
N VAL A 9 -35.37 49.35 -25.01
CA VAL A 9 -35.38 48.75 -23.66
C VAL A 9 -35.48 47.22 -23.75
N ARG A 10 -36.25 46.67 -24.69
CA ARG A 10 -36.37 45.20 -24.89
C ARG A 10 -35.07 44.58 -25.39
N VAL A 11 -34.36 45.24 -26.31
CA VAL A 11 -33.05 44.78 -26.83
C VAL A 11 -31.98 44.89 -25.75
N ILE A 12 -31.96 45.97 -24.97
CA ILE A 12 -31.02 46.14 -23.86
C ILE A 12 -31.30 45.12 -22.75
N PHE A 13 -32.56 44.86 -22.40
CA PHE A 13 -32.92 43.82 -21.41
C PHE A 13 -32.64 42.40 -21.92
N SER A 14 -32.83 42.13 -23.22
CA SER A 14 -32.48 40.84 -23.83
C SER A 14 -30.97 40.62 -23.77
N ASN A 15 -30.16 41.61 -24.16
CA ASN A 15 -28.71 41.53 -24.07
C ASN A 15 -28.22 41.46 -22.61
N TYR A 16 -28.88 42.16 -21.67
CA TYR A 16 -28.54 42.07 -20.24
C TYR A 16 -28.88 40.68 -19.65
N MET A 17 -30.01 40.08 -20.03
CA MET A 17 -30.39 38.72 -19.61
C MET A 17 -29.54 37.62 -20.25
N GLU A 18 -28.99 37.86 -21.46
CA GLU A 18 -28.02 36.98 -22.09
C GLU A 18 -26.66 37.03 -21.37
N THR A 19 -26.27 38.22 -20.87
CA THR A 19 -25.02 38.38 -20.11
C THR A 19 -25.12 37.97 -18.63
N SER A 20 -26.31 37.96 -18.02
CA SER A 20 -26.49 37.61 -16.60
C SER A 20 -26.63 36.11 -16.32
N ASN A 21 -26.92 35.30 -17.36
CA ASN A 21 -26.89 33.83 -17.28
C ASN A 21 -25.53 33.20 -17.66
N LEU A 22 -24.50 34.02 -17.90
CA LEU A 22 -23.12 33.56 -17.81
C LEU A 22 -22.76 33.38 -16.33
N GLN A 23 -23.36 32.38 -15.71
CA GLN A 23 -22.84 31.78 -14.49
C GLN A 23 -21.40 31.34 -14.83
N LYS A 24 -20.45 32.21 -14.45
CA LYS A 24 -19.07 32.29 -14.97
C LYS A 24 -18.50 30.91 -15.31
N PHE A 25 -18.53 30.57 -16.60
CA PHE A 25 -17.84 29.41 -17.14
C PHE A 25 -16.35 29.60 -16.94
N ASN A 26 -15.77 28.86 -15.99
CA ASN A 26 -14.33 28.83 -15.84
C ASN A 26 -13.80 27.51 -16.44
N PRO A 27 -13.30 27.52 -17.69
CA PRO A 27 -12.76 26.32 -18.34
C PRO A 27 -11.59 25.71 -17.53
N ALA A 28 -10.82 26.54 -16.82
CA ALA A 28 -9.76 26.05 -15.94
C ALA A 28 -10.33 25.26 -14.74
N LYS A 29 -11.44 25.71 -14.16
CA LYS A 29 -12.14 24.97 -13.10
C LYS A 29 -12.63 23.61 -13.62
N GLN A 30 -13.20 23.56 -14.82
CA GLN A 30 -13.64 22.30 -15.43
C GLN A 30 -12.46 21.36 -15.66
N ALA A 31 -11.39 21.82 -16.32
CA ALA A 31 -10.18 21.03 -16.52
C ALA A 31 -9.62 20.50 -15.19
N PHE A 32 -9.60 21.34 -14.14
CA PHE A 32 -9.19 20.93 -12.80
C PHE A 32 -10.03 19.79 -12.23
N PHE A 33 -11.38 19.86 -12.29
CA PHE A 33 -12.25 18.79 -11.78
C PHE A 33 -12.05 17.46 -12.54
N TYR A 34 -11.82 17.51 -13.85
CA TYR A 34 -11.55 16.30 -14.65
C TYR A 34 -10.13 15.75 -14.42
N ALA A 35 -9.12 16.60 -14.28
CA ALA A 35 -7.76 16.16 -13.94
C ALA A 35 -7.73 15.56 -12.53
N LEU A 36 -8.44 16.16 -11.58
CA LEU A 36 -8.57 15.64 -10.23
C LEU A 36 -9.35 14.33 -10.20
N SER A 37 -10.40 14.17 -11.02
CA SER A 37 -11.12 12.90 -11.12
C SER A 37 -10.27 11.81 -11.79
N LEU A 38 -9.41 12.15 -12.76
CA LEU A 38 -8.40 11.24 -13.31
C LEU A 38 -7.43 10.77 -12.23
N ALA A 39 -6.84 11.70 -11.47
CA ALA A 39 -5.94 11.35 -10.39
C ALA A 39 -6.63 10.46 -9.34
N ALA A 40 -7.83 10.84 -8.91
CA ALA A 40 -8.61 10.06 -7.95
C ALA A 40 -8.99 8.67 -8.49
N LEU A 41 -9.30 8.55 -9.80
CA LEU A 41 -9.53 7.26 -10.45
C LEU A 41 -8.29 6.36 -10.37
N LEU A 42 -7.11 6.89 -10.68
CA LEU A 42 -5.86 6.12 -10.62
C LEU A 42 -5.57 5.65 -9.18
N PHE A 43 -5.73 6.53 -8.20
CA PHE A 43 -5.59 6.20 -6.77
C PHE A 43 -6.77 5.40 -6.20
N THR A 44 -7.78 5.07 -6.99
CA THR A 44 -8.84 4.12 -6.62
C THR A 44 -8.58 2.77 -7.28
N ALA A 45 -8.36 2.76 -8.60
CA ALA A 45 -8.22 1.55 -9.39
C ALA A 45 -6.90 0.81 -9.13
N LEU A 46 -5.77 1.52 -9.06
CA LEU A 46 -4.47 0.86 -8.85
C LEU A 46 -4.39 0.25 -7.44
N PRO A 47 -4.74 0.96 -6.37
CA PRO A 47 -4.76 0.36 -5.03
C PRO A 47 -5.75 -0.80 -4.89
N ALA A 48 -6.94 -0.71 -5.50
CA ALA A 48 -7.87 -1.85 -5.52
C ALA A 48 -7.22 -3.09 -6.16
N GLY A 49 -6.53 -2.90 -7.28
CA GLY A 49 -5.77 -3.95 -7.93
C GLY A 49 -4.60 -4.47 -7.08
N MET A 50 -3.84 -3.58 -6.41
CA MET A 50 -2.76 -3.96 -5.50
C MET A 50 -3.27 -4.82 -4.34
N ILE A 51 -4.41 -4.47 -3.74
CA ILE A 51 -5.03 -5.28 -2.68
C ILE A 51 -5.30 -6.70 -3.19
N VAL A 52 -5.93 -6.83 -4.36
CA VAL A 52 -6.21 -8.16 -4.95
C VAL A 52 -4.92 -8.93 -5.22
N PHE A 53 -3.86 -8.25 -5.70
CA PHE A 53 -2.56 -8.89 -5.92
C PHE A 53 -1.94 -9.39 -4.62
N GLN A 54 -2.04 -8.64 -3.52
CA GLN A 54 -1.52 -9.08 -2.23
C GLN A 54 -2.32 -10.24 -1.66
N ILE A 55 -3.65 -10.24 -1.82
CA ILE A 55 -4.50 -11.38 -1.46
C ILE A 55 -4.07 -12.63 -2.26
N ILE A 56 -3.87 -12.50 -3.58
CA ILE A 56 -3.37 -13.62 -4.42
C ILE A 56 -2.00 -14.11 -3.94
N ASN A 57 -1.09 -13.20 -3.62
CA ASN A 57 0.25 -13.56 -3.14
C ASN A 57 0.23 -14.34 -1.82
N GLN A 58 -0.73 -14.03 -0.94
CA GLN A 58 -0.90 -14.69 0.35
C GLN A 58 -1.59 -16.05 0.21
N GLU A 59 -2.65 -16.14 -0.59
CA GLU A 59 -3.46 -17.36 -0.77
C GLU A 59 -2.79 -18.43 -1.65
N VAL A 60 -1.89 -18.01 -2.54
CA VAL A 60 -1.17 -18.91 -3.44
C VAL A 60 0.31 -18.88 -3.05
N PRO A 61 0.76 -19.61 -2.03
CA PRO A 61 2.18 -19.64 -1.65
C PRO A 61 3.03 -20.25 -2.76
N ASP A 62 4.20 -19.65 -3.02
CA ASP A 62 5.16 -20.15 -4.00
C ASP A 62 6.20 -21.04 -3.29
N PRO A 63 6.31 -22.33 -3.64
CA PRO A 63 7.24 -23.24 -2.98
C PRO A 63 8.72 -22.92 -3.26
N VAL A 64 9.03 -22.12 -4.28
CA VAL A 64 10.41 -21.80 -4.68
C VAL A 64 10.94 -20.51 -4.03
N GLY A 65 10.13 -19.85 -3.19
CA GLY A 65 10.60 -18.70 -2.40
C GLY A 65 11.12 -17.55 -3.26
N ASP A 66 10.28 -17.00 -4.13
CA ASP A 66 10.64 -15.80 -4.89
C ASP A 66 10.26 -14.52 -4.12
N TYR A 67 11.29 -13.75 -3.75
CA TYR A 67 11.16 -12.45 -3.08
C TYR A 67 10.34 -11.43 -3.89
N ARG A 68 10.35 -11.48 -5.23
CA ARG A 68 9.66 -10.47 -6.06
C ARG A 68 8.15 -10.70 -6.18
N GLY A 69 7.67 -11.92 -5.94
CA GLY A 69 6.26 -12.33 -6.03
C GLY A 69 5.59 -12.63 -4.68
N SER A 70 6.26 -12.30 -3.58
CA SER A 70 5.80 -12.58 -2.22
C SER A 70 4.83 -11.52 -1.68
N TYR A 71 4.10 -11.89 -0.62
CA TYR A 71 3.17 -10.98 0.05
C TYR A 71 3.93 -9.77 0.62
N ASN A 72 3.47 -8.57 0.29
CA ASN A 72 4.01 -7.31 0.74
C ASN A 72 2.93 -6.50 1.49
N ASP A 73 3.01 -6.59 2.80
CA ASP A 73 2.15 -5.87 3.75
C ASP A 73 2.30 -4.34 3.67
N GLU A 74 3.48 -3.81 3.36
CA GLU A 74 3.65 -2.36 3.17
C GLU A 74 2.86 -1.88 1.95
N ALA A 75 2.93 -2.65 0.85
CA ALA A 75 2.14 -2.38 -0.35
C ALA A 75 0.64 -2.51 -0.07
N LEU A 76 0.22 -3.50 0.73
CA LEU A 76 -1.18 -3.64 1.16
C LEU A 76 -1.64 -2.43 1.98
N LYS A 77 -0.87 -2.02 3.00
CA LYS A 77 -1.17 -0.86 3.85
C LYS A 77 -1.25 0.44 3.04
N PHE A 78 -0.32 0.64 2.10
CA PHE A 78 -0.38 1.75 1.16
C PHE A 78 -1.67 1.72 0.33
N ALA A 79 -2.02 0.56 -0.21
CA ALA A 79 -3.18 0.42 -1.07
C ALA A 79 -4.49 0.67 -0.30
N ILE A 80 -4.62 0.15 0.92
CA ILE A 80 -5.74 0.43 1.82
C ILE A 80 -5.87 1.93 2.07
N SER A 81 -4.77 2.58 2.47
CA SER A 81 -4.73 4.01 2.76
C SER A 81 -5.15 4.85 1.55
N ALA A 82 -4.62 4.52 0.37
CA ALA A 82 -4.94 5.21 -0.87
C ALA A 82 -6.42 5.03 -1.24
N LEU A 83 -6.95 3.80 -1.20
CA LEU A 83 -8.33 3.51 -1.57
C LEU A 83 -9.34 4.14 -0.60
N LEU A 84 -9.04 4.14 0.69
CA LEU A 84 -9.90 4.71 1.74
C LEU A 84 -10.08 6.22 1.58
N ILE A 85 -9.07 6.94 1.08
CA ILE A 85 -9.14 8.38 0.84
C ILE A 85 -9.61 8.69 -0.60
N ALA A 86 -8.98 8.09 -1.61
CA ALA A 86 -9.22 8.43 -3.00
C ALA A 86 -10.56 7.88 -3.52
N GLY A 87 -11.04 6.73 -3.03
CA GLY A 87 -12.30 6.13 -3.44
C GLY A 87 -13.49 7.09 -3.21
N PRO A 88 -13.74 7.55 -1.97
CA PRO A 88 -14.80 8.52 -1.70
C PRO A 88 -14.66 9.83 -2.50
N ILE A 89 -13.42 10.32 -2.65
CA ILE A 89 -13.14 11.53 -3.45
C ILE A 89 -13.52 11.32 -4.91
N PHE A 90 -13.13 10.19 -5.51
CA PHE A 90 -13.44 9.85 -6.90
C PHE A 90 -14.96 9.79 -7.12
N PHE A 91 -15.70 9.06 -6.28
CA PHE A 91 -17.15 8.94 -6.41
C PHE A 91 -17.87 10.27 -6.18
N PHE A 92 -17.38 11.09 -5.23
CA PHE A 92 -17.89 12.44 -5.01
C PHE A 92 -17.68 13.36 -6.21
N LEU A 93 -16.46 13.38 -6.77
CA LEU A 93 -16.13 14.17 -7.96
C LEU A 93 -16.94 13.70 -9.17
N ALA A 94 -17.06 12.39 -9.37
CA ALA A 94 -17.91 11.82 -10.40
C ALA A 94 -19.35 12.31 -10.22
N ALA A 95 -19.94 12.20 -9.02
CA ALA A 95 -21.29 12.69 -8.74
C ALA A 95 -21.45 14.20 -9.00
N LYS A 96 -20.44 15.02 -8.64
CA LYS A 96 -20.46 16.48 -8.87
C LYS A 96 -20.37 16.86 -10.34
N ILE A 97 -19.46 16.25 -11.10
CA ILE A 97 -19.37 16.43 -12.55
C ILE A 97 -20.72 16.09 -13.19
N ASN A 98 -21.34 15.00 -12.72
CA ASN A 98 -22.60 14.50 -13.22
C ASN A 98 -23.80 15.38 -12.90
N GLN A 99 -23.82 15.93 -11.69
CA GLN A 99 -24.83 16.90 -11.27
C GLN A 99 -24.70 18.20 -12.09
N GLY A 100 -23.49 18.72 -12.25
CA GLY A 100 -23.24 19.94 -13.03
C GLY A 100 -23.64 19.83 -14.51
N LEU A 101 -23.50 18.63 -15.10
CA LEU A 101 -23.98 18.33 -16.44
C LEU A 101 -25.52 18.32 -16.55
N ARG A 102 -26.24 17.93 -15.49
CA ARG A 102 -27.71 17.90 -15.47
C ARG A 102 -28.33 19.27 -15.27
N THR A 103 -27.69 20.12 -14.46
CA THR A 103 -28.20 21.45 -14.12
C THR A 103 -27.77 22.52 -15.13
N LEU A 104 -27.15 22.12 -16.27
CA LEU A 104 -26.58 23.04 -17.27
C LEU A 104 -25.54 24.04 -16.72
N ALA A 105 -25.09 23.84 -15.47
CA ALA A 105 -24.08 24.68 -14.81
C ALA A 105 -22.65 24.37 -15.29
N ILE A 106 -22.49 23.27 -16.05
CA ILE A 106 -21.31 22.94 -16.85
C ILE A 106 -21.75 22.92 -18.32
N SER A 107 -21.06 23.68 -19.17
CA SER A 107 -21.48 23.99 -20.52
C SER A 107 -21.22 22.74 -21.30
N LEU A 108 -22.23 22.39 -22.07
CA LEU A 108 -22.26 21.23 -22.93
C LEU A 108 -21.35 21.41 -24.14
N ASP A 109 -20.20 22.07 -23.99
CA ASP A 109 -19.19 22.10 -25.05
C ASP A 109 -18.64 20.68 -25.16
N SER A 110 -19.35 19.90 -25.98
CA SER A 110 -19.23 18.45 -26.04
C SER A 110 -17.78 18.05 -26.36
N SER A 111 -17.05 18.95 -27.02
CA SER A 111 -15.66 18.83 -27.41
C SER A 111 -14.72 18.76 -26.21
N LEU A 112 -14.82 19.66 -25.22
CA LEU A 112 -13.90 19.67 -24.06
C LEU A 112 -14.15 18.46 -23.16
N ARG A 113 -15.41 18.10 -22.89
CA ARG A 113 -15.74 16.88 -22.13
C ARG A 113 -15.21 15.64 -22.84
N LYS A 114 -15.50 15.48 -24.14
CA LYS A 114 -15.02 14.33 -24.91
C LYS A 114 -13.50 14.27 -24.89
N TRP A 115 -12.82 15.39 -25.11
CA TRP A 115 -11.36 15.46 -25.09
C TRP A 115 -10.77 15.04 -23.72
N LEU A 116 -11.32 15.55 -22.62
CA LEU A 116 -10.89 15.18 -21.26
C LEU A 116 -11.19 13.72 -20.93
N THR A 117 -12.33 13.18 -21.36
CA THR A 117 -12.65 11.75 -21.19
C THR A 117 -11.75 10.87 -22.05
N TYR A 118 -11.41 11.28 -23.27
CA TYR A 118 -10.41 10.58 -24.10
C TYR A 118 -9.02 10.63 -23.45
N LEU A 119 -8.64 11.75 -22.83
CA LEU A 119 -7.39 11.86 -22.07
C LEU A 119 -7.38 10.89 -20.88
N ILE A 120 -8.49 10.79 -20.14
CA ILE A 120 -8.65 9.83 -19.04
C ILE A 120 -8.45 8.40 -19.54
N LEU A 121 -9.13 8.03 -20.63
CA LEU A 121 -9.00 6.70 -21.24
C LEU A 121 -7.58 6.42 -21.73
N PHE A 122 -6.93 7.41 -22.35
CA PHE A 122 -5.55 7.28 -22.83
C PHE A 122 -4.58 7.03 -21.67
N VAL A 123 -4.64 7.86 -20.61
CA VAL A 123 -3.77 7.70 -19.43
C VAL A 123 -4.06 6.36 -18.74
N ALA A 124 -5.32 6.00 -18.55
CA ALA A 124 -5.69 4.71 -17.98
C ALA A 124 -5.12 3.54 -18.80
N MET A 125 -5.18 3.61 -20.13
CA MET A 125 -4.63 2.57 -21.01
C MET A 125 -3.11 2.46 -20.89
N VAL A 126 -2.37 3.57 -20.88
CA VAL A 126 -0.91 3.57 -20.71
C VAL A 126 -0.51 2.95 -19.37
N VAL A 127 -1.20 3.34 -18.28
CA VAL A 127 -0.95 2.79 -16.95
C VAL A 127 -1.25 1.29 -16.90
N MET A 128 -2.39 0.86 -17.46
CA MET A 128 -2.76 -0.56 -17.49
C MET A 128 -1.81 -1.41 -18.33
N LEU A 129 -1.28 -0.88 -19.43
CA LEU A 129 -0.23 -1.54 -20.21
C LEU A 129 1.03 -1.75 -19.37
N GLY A 130 1.48 -0.73 -18.64
CA GLY A 130 2.61 -0.86 -17.72
C GLY A 130 2.38 -1.93 -16.65
N TRP A 131 1.15 -2.01 -16.13
CA TRP A 131 0.76 -2.99 -15.12
C TRP A 131 0.75 -4.43 -15.68
N LEU A 132 0.30 -4.60 -16.92
CA LEU A 132 0.37 -5.88 -17.62
C LEU A 132 1.81 -6.30 -17.92
N VAL A 133 2.67 -5.38 -18.38
CA VAL A 133 4.10 -5.63 -18.61
C VAL A 133 4.78 -6.09 -17.31
N ALA A 134 4.50 -5.42 -16.18
CA ALA A 134 5.03 -5.82 -14.88
C ALA A 134 4.58 -7.24 -14.48
N THR A 135 3.31 -7.56 -14.70
CA THR A 135 2.74 -8.89 -14.40
C THR A 135 3.40 -9.98 -15.25
N ILE A 136 3.63 -9.72 -16.54
CA ILE A 136 4.34 -10.64 -17.43
C ILE A 136 5.81 -10.76 -17.02
N ASN A 137 6.46 -9.66 -16.64
CA ASN A 137 7.86 -9.70 -16.22
C ASN A 137 8.05 -10.57 -14.97
N ASN A 138 7.16 -10.48 -13.99
CA ASN A 138 7.21 -11.35 -12.81
C ASN A 138 7.03 -12.83 -13.18
N PHE A 139 6.11 -13.14 -14.09
CA PHE A 139 5.95 -14.50 -14.62
C PHE A 139 7.23 -15.01 -15.30
N LEU A 140 7.88 -14.17 -16.12
CA LEU A 140 9.15 -14.52 -16.75
C LEU A 140 10.32 -14.64 -15.77
N ASN A 141 10.23 -14.03 -14.59
CA ASN A 141 11.22 -14.17 -13.52
C ASN A 141 11.03 -15.42 -12.66
N GLY A 142 10.02 -16.24 -12.94
CA GLY A 142 9.79 -17.51 -12.25
C GLY A 142 8.54 -17.56 -11.36
N GLU A 143 7.68 -16.54 -11.39
CA GLU A 143 6.44 -16.56 -10.61
C GLU A 143 5.51 -17.71 -11.03
N LEU A 144 4.93 -18.40 -10.04
CA LEU A 144 3.97 -19.48 -10.25
C LEU A 144 2.88 -19.11 -11.27
N SER A 145 2.63 -19.99 -12.25
CA SER A 145 1.69 -19.73 -13.35
C SER A 145 0.27 -19.40 -12.86
N LEU A 146 -0.15 -19.97 -11.72
CA LEU A 146 -1.46 -19.66 -11.14
C LEU A 146 -1.56 -18.21 -10.65
N LYS A 147 -0.52 -17.69 -9.97
CA LYS A 147 -0.47 -16.28 -9.55
C LYS A 147 -0.54 -15.35 -10.76
N PHE A 148 0.24 -15.66 -11.80
CA PHE A 148 0.24 -14.91 -13.04
C PHE A 148 -1.17 -14.84 -13.66
N VAL A 149 -1.85 -15.98 -13.82
CA VAL A 149 -3.19 -16.03 -14.42
C VAL A 149 -4.19 -15.20 -13.61
N LEU A 150 -4.21 -15.34 -12.28
CA LEU A 150 -5.13 -14.60 -11.41
C LEU A 150 -4.87 -13.08 -11.45
N LYS A 151 -3.60 -12.66 -11.42
CA LYS A 151 -3.19 -11.25 -11.53
C LYS A 151 -3.53 -10.69 -12.90
N PHE A 152 -3.27 -11.43 -13.97
CA PHE A 152 -3.62 -11.05 -15.33
C PHE A 152 -5.13 -10.85 -15.48
N LEU A 153 -5.96 -11.78 -14.99
CA LEU A 153 -7.42 -11.66 -15.01
C LEU A 153 -7.90 -10.45 -14.22
N THR A 154 -7.25 -10.14 -13.09
CA THR A 154 -7.53 -8.94 -12.29
C THR A 154 -7.28 -7.67 -13.10
N VAL A 155 -6.11 -7.54 -13.75
CA VAL A 155 -5.79 -6.38 -14.61
C VAL A 155 -6.79 -6.26 -15.76
N ALA A 156 -7.08 -7.37 -16.43
CA ALA A 156 -8.02 -7.42 -17.56
C ALA A 156 -9.43 -6.99 -17.14
N PHE A 157 -9.91 -7.47 -15.99
CA PHE A 157 -11.21 -7.13 -15.45
C PHE A 157 -11.32 -5.65 -15.08
N ILE A 158 -10.36 -5.10 -14.34
CA ILE A 158 -10.36 -3.67 -13.95
C ILE A 158 -10.31 -2.79 -15.20
N THR A 159 -9.45 -3.13 -16.17
CA THR A 159 -9.33 -2.39 -17.43
C THR A 159 -10.64 -2.40 -18.22
N ALA A 160 -11.23 -3.58 -18.42
CA ALA A 160 -12.49 -3.73 -19.14
C ALA A 160 -13.63 -2.98 -18.44
N PHE A 161 -13.67 -3.00 -17.12
CA PHE A 161 -14.69 -2.33 -16.33
C PHE A 161 -14.60 -0.79 -16.43
N ILE A 162 -13.40 -0.22 -16.26
CA ILE A 162 -13.15 1.22 -16.41
C ILE A 162 -13.47 1.67 -17.84
N PHE A 163 -12.97 0.93 -18.83
CA PHE A 163 -13.22 1.24 -20.24
C PHE A 163 -14.72 1.23 -20.55
N SER A 164 -15.44 0.20 -20.09
CA SER A 164 -16.90 0.10 -20.27
C SER A 164 -17.65 1.29 -19.67
N TYR A 165 -17.28 1.70 -18.45
CA TYR A 165 -17.90 2.86 -17.79
C TYR A 165 -17.72 4.15 -18.60
N TYR A 166 -16.49 4.48 -18.99
CA TYR A 166 -16.20 5.71 -19.73
C TYR A 166 -16.68 5.66 -21.18
N PHE A 167 -16.70 4.49 -21.81
CA PHE A 167 -17.22 4.30 -23.16
C PHE A 167 -18.74 4.55 -23.24
N VAL A 168 -19.49 4.10 -22.23
CA VAL A 168 -20.91 4.41 -22.10
C VAL A 168 -21.14 5.90 -21.88
N ASP A 169 -20.27 6.58 -21.12
CA ASP A 169 -20.35 8.03 -20.92
C ASP A 169 -20.03 8.83 -22.20
N LEU A 170 -19.10 8.33 -23.03
CA LEU A 170 -18.71 8.93 -24.32
C LEU A 170 -19.79 8.81 -25.41
N ARG A 171 -20.48 7.66 -25.51
CA ARG A 171 -21.52 7.43 -26.52
C ARG A 171 -22.81 8.21 -26.26
N ARG A 172 -22.86 9.02 -25.20
CA ARG A 172 -24.06 9.74 -24.80
C ARG A 172 -24.24 11.03 -25.58
N SER A 173 -25.22 11.02 -26.48
CA SER A 173 -25.67 12.19 -27.26
C SER A 173 -26.54 13.15 -26.45
N ASP A 174 -27.29 12.64 -25.46
CA ASP A 174 -28.17 13.44 -24.60
C ASP A 174 -27.93 13.15 -23.10
N PRO A 175 -27.46 14.13 -22.30
CA PRO A 175 -27.29 14.02 -20.85
C PRO A 175 -28.58 13.72 -20.07
N LEU A 176 -29.76 13.93 -20.67
CA LEU A 176 -31.07 13.81 -20.04
C LEU A 176 -31.76 12.46 -20.31
N ALA A 177 -31.37 11.71 -21.35
CA ALA A 177 -31.97 10.41 -21.68
C ALA A 177 -31.55 9.30 -20.69
N GLY A 178 -32.54 8.57 -20.15
CA GLY A 178 -32.49 7.28 -19.42
C GLY A 178 -31.20 6.90 -18.68
N ASN A 179 -31.19 7.04 -17.35
CA ASN A 179 -29.98 7.02 -16.50
C ASN A 179 -29.81 5.75 -15.63
N SER A 180 -30.43 4.62 -15.98
CA SER A 180 -30.35 3.38 -15.18
C SER A 180 -28.97 2.72 -15.28
N ALA A 181 -28.44 2.54 -16.50
CA ALA A 181 -27.14 1.91 -16.74
C ALA A 181 -26.00 2.56 -15.92
N ARG A 182 -25.98 3.89 -15.86
CA ARG A 182 -25.00 4.63 -15.06
C ARG A 182 -25.15 4.42 -13.56
N ARG A 183 -26.39 4.40 -13.05
CA ARG A 183 -26.62 4.11 -11.63
C ARG A 183 -26.15 2.70 -11.30
N VAL A 184 -26.37 1.75 -12.21
CA VAL A 184 -25.86 0.37 -12.08
C VAL A 184 -24.33 0.36 -12.07
N PHE A 185 -23.65 1.01 -13.02
CA PHE A 185 -22.17 1.08 -13.00
C PHE A 185 -21.62 1.81 -11.77
N ALA A 186 -22.25 2.90 -11.34
CA ALA A 186 -21.85 3.62 -10.13
C ALA A 186 -22.04 2.76 -8.88
N ALA A 187 -23.18 2.07 -8.76
CA ALA A 187 -23.42 1.14 -7.66
C ALA A 187 -22.42 -0.02 -7.69
N ALA A 188 -22.22 -0.65 -8.85
CA ALA A 188 -21.28 -1.75 -9.02
C ALA A 188 -19.84 -1.36 -8.68
N SER A 189 -19.38 -0.18 -9.13
CA SER A 189 -18.04 0.33 -8.83
C SER A 189 -17.84 0.64 -7.34
N ILE A 190 -18.84 1.26 -6.69
CA ILE A 190 -18.81 1.50 -5.24
C ILE A 190 -18.80 0.17 -4.48
N SER A 191 -19.69 -0.76 -4.84
CA SER A 191 -19.76 -2.08 -4.21
C SER A 191 -18.46 -2.87 -4.37
N LEU A 192 -17.86 -2.85 -5.56
CA LEU A 192 -16.59 -3.53 -5.82
C LEU A 192 -15.45 -2.91 -5.01
N ALA A 193 -15.32 -1.58 -5.01
CA ALA A 193 -14.30 -0.89 -4.24
C ALA A 193 -14.45 -1.14 -2.74
N ALA A 194 -15.70 -1.10 -2.22
CA ALA A 194 -16.00 -1.42 -0.84
C ALA A 194 -15.70 -2.89 -0.50
N ALA A 195 -16.06 -3.84 -1.38
CA ALA A 195 -15.78 -5.25 -1.17
C ALA A 195 -14.28 -5.55 -1.11
N VAL A 196 -13.49 -4.98 -2.03
CA VAL A 196 -12.02 -5.11 -2.04
C VAL A 196 -11.42 -4.49 -0.78
N LEU A 197 -11.89 -3.31 -0.38
CA LEU A 197 -11.43 -2.65 0.84
C LEU A 197 -11.78 -3.46 2.09
N ILE A 198 -13.01 -3.98 2.20
CA ILE A 198 -13.42 -4.83 3.33
C ILE A 198 -12.59 -6.12 3.36
N ALA A 199 -12.40 -6.77 2.21
CA ALA A 199 -11.58 -7.97 2.10
C ALA A 199 -10.15 -7.72 2.59
N SER A 200 -9.56 -6.57 2.26
CA SER A 200 -8.19 -6.22 2.66
C SER A 200 -7.96 -6.24 4.18
N PHE A 201 -8.98 -5.92 4.99
CA PHE A 201 -8.87 -5.91 6.44
C PHE A 201 -8.72 -7.30 7.07
N PHE A 202 -9.03 -8.37 6.33
CA PHE A 202 -8.80 -9.75 6.77
C PHE A 202 -7.35 -10.21 6.53
N TYR A 203 -6.59 -9.49 5.70
CA TYR A 203 -5.21 -9.85 5.34
C TYR A 203 -4.17 -8.90 5.93
N VAL A 204 -4.56 -7.65 6.22
CA VAL A 204 -3.65 -6.66 6.81
C VAL A 204 -3.42 -6.92 8.29
N GLU A 205 -2.17 -6.76 8.73
CA GLU A 205 -1.84 -6.78 10.15
C GLU A 205 -2.43 -5.59 10.90
N SER A 206 -2.90 -5.84 12.12
CA SER A 206 -3.41 -4.77 12.97
C SER A 206 -2.27 -3.81 13.39
N PRO A 207 -2.56 -2.53 13.72
CA PRO A 207 -1.54 -1.62 14.21
C PRO A 207 -0.83 -2.11 15.48
N ALA A 208 -1.51 -2.90 16.31
CA ALA A 208 -0.93 -3.50 17.52
C ALA A 208 0.08 -4.60 17.16
N GLU A 209 -0.29 -5.53 16.26
CA GLU A 209 0.62 -6.57 15.73
C GLU A 209 1.83 -5.94 15.03
N ALA A 210 1.62 -4.92 14.19
CA ALA A 210 2.71 -4.25 13.50
C ALA A 210 3.70 -3.58 14.47
N ARG A 211 3.21 -3.08 15.62
CA ARG A 211 4.06 -2.51 16.66
C ARG A 211 4.82 -3.59 17.44
N ALA A 212 4.14 -4.68 17.78
CA ALA A 212 4.75 -5.83 18.46
C ALA A 212 5.84 -6.47 17.60
N ARG A 213 5.56 -6.71 16.31
CA ARG A 213 6.55 -7.21 15.33
C ARG A 213 7.78 -6.32 15.24
N ARG A 214 7.61 -5.00 15.14
CA ARG A 214 8.75 -4.05 15.10
C ARG A 214 9.55 -4.07 16.40
N HIS A 215 8.89 -4.22 17.54
CA HIS A 215 9.56 -4.35 18.83
C HIS A 215 10.44 -5.60 18.86
N ASP A 216 9.89 -6.75 18.47
CA ASP A 216 10.60 -8.02 18.48
C ASP A 216 11.72 -8.06 17.42
N GLN A 217 11.55 -7.39 16.28
CA GLN A 217 12.62 -7.21 15.29
C GLN A 217 13.79 -6.40 15.86
N LEU A 218 13.53 -5.35 16.63
CA LEU A 218 14.59 -4.59 17.31
C LEU A 218 15.31 -5.42 18.37
N ILE A 219 14.58 -6.30 19.06
CA ILE A 219 15.18 -7.26 19.99
C ILE A 219 16.13 -8.20 19.25
N ILE A 220 15.71 -8.80 18.14
CA ILE A 220 16.55 -9.70 17.33
C ILE A 220 17.81 -8.99 16.83
N GLU A 221 17.68 -7.75 16.36
CA GLU A 221 18.82 -6.92 15.95
C GLU A 221 19.79 -6.67 17.11
N ASP A 222 19.28 -6.29 18.28
CA ASP A 222 20.09 -6.03 19.46
C ASP A 222 20.76 -7.32 19.96
N LEU A 223 20.05 -8.45 20.04
CA LEU A 223 20.59 -9.76 20.42
C LEU A 223 21.72 -10.20 19.47
N SER A 224 21.55 -10.01 18.17
CA SER A 224 22.58 -10.31 17.17
C SER A 224 23.81 -9.40 17.30
N ALA A 225 23.60 -8.13 17.66
CA ALA A 225 24.68 -7.18 17.94
C ALA A 225 25.43 -7.55 19.24
N ILE A 226 24.71 -7.94 20.29
CA ILE A 226 25.30 -8.39 21.56
C ILE A 226 26.11 -9.67 21.33
N ASP A 227 25.56 -10.67 20.63
CA ASP A 227 26.29 -11.90 20.27
C ASP A 227 27.60 -11.57 19.54
N SER A 228 27.56 -10.72 18.52
CA SER A 228 28.75 -10.28 17.78
C SER A 228 29.77 -9.56 18.66
N ALA A 229 29.29 -8.74 19.61
CA ALA A 229 30.11 -8.01 20.56
C ALA A 229 30.78 -8.94 21.58
N LEU A 230 30.05 -9.94 22.10
CA LEU A 230 30.57 -10.96 23.02
C LEU A 230 31.66 -11.79 22.36
N ASN A 231 31.45 -12.21 21.10
CA ASN A 231 32.46 -12.89 20.30
C ASN A 231 33.72 -12.03 20.16
N SER A 232 33.57 -10.76 19.77
CA SER A 232 34.68 -9.82 19.61
C SER A 232 35.46 -9.58 20.90
N TYR A 233 34.74 -9.42 22.02
CA TYR A 233 35.34 -9.27 23.35
C TYR A 233 36.16 -10.51 23.74
N TYR A 234 35.58 -11.70 23.54
CA TYR A 234 36.25 -12.96 23.83
C TYR A 234 37.51 -13.16 22.97
N TYR A 235 37.48 -12.79 21.69
CA TYR A 235 38.66 -12.89 20.83
C TYR A 235 39.83 -12.06 21.34
N GLU A 236 39.57 -10.88 21.91
CA GLU A 236 40.59 -9.98 22.46
C GLU A 236 41.04 -10.38 23.87
N LYS A 237 40.08 -10.68 24.77
CA LYS A 237 40.35 -10.89 26.20
C LYS A 237 40.54 -12.35 26.61
N LYS A 238 40.17 -13.29 25.72
CA LYS A 238 40.15 -14.75 25.97
C LYS A 238 39.27 -15.16 27.16
N GLN A 239 38.33 -14.29 27.56
CA GLN A 239 37.39 -14.49 28.65
C GLN A 239 36.07 -13.81 28.29
N LEU A 240 34.95 -14.37 28.75
CA LEU A 240 33.65 -13.72 28.63
C LEU A 240 33.58 -12.50 29.55
N PRO A 241 32.86 -11.43 29.16
CA PRO A 241 32.70 -10.27 30.02
C PRO A 241 31.85 -10.62 31.25
N PRO A 242 32.05 -9.92 32.38
CA PRO A 242 31.25 -10.13 33.59
C PRO A 242 29.80 -9.65 33.43
N ASP A 243 29.57 -8.64 32.60
CA ASP A 243 28.27 -8.04 32.31
C ASP A 243 28.26 -7.39 30.91
N LEU A 244 27.09 -6.93 30.47
CA LEU A 244 26.97 -6.21 29.18
C LEU A 244 27.60 -4.81 29.21
N VAL A 245 27.78 -4.20 30.38
CA VAL A 245 28.38 -2.86 30.50
C VAL A 245 29.85 -2.89 30.07
N ALA A 246 30.54 -4.01 30.26
CA ALA A 246 31.89 -4.24 29.73
C ALA A 246 31.99 -4.12 28.19
N LEU A 247 30.86 -4.13 27.47
CA LEU A 247 30.77 -3.96 26.02
C LEU A 247 30.53 -2.50 25.57
N ASP A 248 30.54 -1.50 26.46
CA ASP A 248 30.23 -0.08 26.14
C ASP A 248 31.22 0.61 25.17
N LYS A 249 32.29 -0.08 24.75
CA LYS A 249 33.14 0.44 23.69
C LYS A 249 32.45 0.31 22.33
N SER A 250 32.48 1.40 21.56
CA SER A 250 31.96 1.41 20.19
C SER A 250 32.64 0.41 19.24
N SER A 251 33.83 -0.07 19.61
CA SER A 251 34.55 -1.13 18.90
C SER A 251 33.87 -2.50 18.99
N TYR A 252 33.06 -2.74 20.02
CA TYR A 252 32.29 -3.99 20.17
C TYR A 252 30.82 -3.78 19.76
N LEU A 253 30.23 -2.64 20.14
CA LEU A 253 28.86 -2.26 19.76
C LEU A 253 28.88 -0.95 18.97
N TYR A 254 28.83 -1.03 17.63
CA TYR A 254 28.80 0.13 16.75
C TYR A 254 27.40 0.79 16.73
N LEU A 255 26.97 1.29 17.88
CA LEU A 255 25.67 1.91 18.11
C LEU A 255 25.85 3.25 18.83
N ALA A 256 24.88 4.16 18.73
CA ALA A 256 24.88 5.40 19.51
C ALA A 256 24.86 5.11 21.02
N LYS A 257 25.49 5.99 21.84
CA LYS A 257 25.61 5.80 23.30
C LYS A 257 24.27 5.49 23.99
N ALA A 258 23.22 6.25 23.68
CA ALA A 258 21.89 6.04 24.25
C ALA A 258 21.29 4.66 23.92
N ARG A 259 21.57 4.10 22.73
CA ARG A 259 21.10 2.75 22.37
C ARG A 259 21.88 1.67 23.14
N ARG A 260 23.18 1.86 23.34
CA ARG A 260 24.00 0.94 24.17
C ARG A 260 23.56 0.93 25.62
N GLU A 261 23.34 2.10 26.22
CA GLU A 261 22.83 2.21 27.60
C GLU A 261 21.48 1.49 27.77
N LYS A 262 20.60 1.59 26.77
CA LYS A 262 19.34 0.85 26.75
C LYS A 262 19.58 -0.67 26.69
N ILE A 263 20.49 -1.14 25.84
CA ILE A 263 20.85 -2.57 25.75
C ILE A 263 21.28 -3.12 27.11
N PHE A 264 22.11 -2.38 27.85
CA PHE A 264 22.65 -2.87 29.14
C PHE A 264 21.61 -3.04 30.25
N THR A 265 20.43 -2.46 30.07
CA THR A 265 19.33 -2.52 31.05
C THR A 265 18.12 -3.31 30.55
N ALA A 266 17.98 -3.48 29.23
CA ALA A 266 16.83 -4.13 28.61
C ALA A 266 17.02 -5.65 28.39
N TYR A 267 18.26 -6.14 28.41
CA TYR A 267 18.57 -7.55 28.15
C TYR A 267 19.29 -8.17 29.34
N GLU A 268 19.00 -9.44 29.60
CA GLU A 268 19.70 -10.22 30.61
C GLU A 268 20.80 -11.05 29.96
N TYR A 269 21.97 -11.08 30.61
CA TYR A 269 23.13 -11.84 30.16
C TYR A 269 23.71 -12.62 31.34
N ARG A 270 24.07 -13.88 31.08
CA ARG A 270 24.73 -14.74 32.06
C ARG A 270 25.80 -15.59 31.38
N ALA A 271 27.04 -15.47 31.84
CA ALA A 271 28.08 -16.43 31.50
C ALA A 271 27.75 -17.77 32.19
N LEU A 272 27.73 -18.87 31.42
CA LEU A 272 27.43 -20.20 31.93
C LEU A 272 28.73 -21.00 32.17
N ASP A 273 29.67 -20.93 31.22
CA ASP A 273 31.01 -21.50 31.32
C ASP A 273 32.07 -20.58 30.67
N GLU A 274 33.26 -21.10 30.36
CA GLU A 274 34.34 -20.31 29.74
C GLU A 274 34.02 -19.78 28.33
N LYS A 275 33.09 -20.42 27.62
CA LYS A 275 32.77 -20.16 26.20
C LYS A 275 31.28 -20.16 25.90
N SER A 276 30.41 -20.45 26.86
CA SER A 276 28.97 -20.43 26.69
C SER A 276 28.32 -19.38 27.58
N PHE A 277 27.24 -18.79 27.06
CA PHE A 277 26.49 -17.75 27.69
C PHE A 277 25.01 -17.88 27.34
N GLU A 278 24.19 -17.18 28.12
CA GLU A 278 22.76 -17.08 27.95
C GLU A 278 22.37 -15.61 27.76
N LEU A 279 21.45 -15.36 26.81
CA LEU A 279 20.82 -14.07 26.60
C LEU A 279 19.32 -14.22 26.73
N CYS A 280 18.68 -13.37 27.53
CA CYS A 280 17.22 -13.35 27.65
C CYS A 280 16.62 -12.00 27.24
N ALA A 281 15.43 -12.07 26.64
CA ALA A 281 14.62 -10.91 26.27
C ALA A 281 13.13 -11.23 26.38
N ASP A 282 12.31 -10.17 26.46
CA ASP A 282 10.85 -10.28 26.47
C ASP A 282 10.27 -9.97 25.09
N PHE A 283 9.71 -10.99 24.43
CA PHE A 283 9.06 -10.86 23.13
C PHE A 283 7.56 -10.63 23.27
N LEU A 284 6.99 -9.85 22.38
CA LEU A 284 5.54 -9.57 22.38
C LEU A 284 4.75 -10.58 21.55
N MET A 285 5.37 -11.22 20.57
CA MET A 285 4.76 -12.21 19.69
C MET A 285 5.62 -13.46 19.57
N ALA A 286 5.01 -14.56 19.13
CA ALA A 286 5.77 -15.75 18.75
C ALA A 286 6.30 -15.59 17.31
N SER A 287 7.55 -16.02 17.10
CA SER A 287 8.18 -16.05 15.77
C SER A 287 7.40 -16.90 14.75
N ALA A 288 6.73 -17.97 15.19
CA ALA A 288 5.88 -18.81 14.33
C ALA A 288 4.64 -18.08 13.78
N GLU A 289 4.19 -16.99 14.43
CA GLU A 289 3.06 -16.17 13.97
C GLU A 289 3.49 -15.13 12.93
N VAL A 290 4.80 -14.98 12.71
CA VAL A 290 5.35 -14.10 11.69
C VAL A 290 5.22 -14.80 10.33
N ASN A 291 4.23 -14.36 9.56
CA ASN A 291 3.89 -14.85 8.21
C ASN A 291 5.14 -15.19 7.35
N SER A 292 5.15 -16.40 6.78
CA SER A 292 6.31 -17.07 6.15
C SER A 292 6.92 -16.34 4.95
N ALA A 293 6.17 -15.44 4.29
CA ALA A 293 6.68 -14.58 3.22
C ALA A 293 7.82 -13.62 3.68
N ARG A 294 8.07 -13.55 4.99
CA ARG A 294 9.14 -12.76 5.62
C ARG A 294 10.14 -13.59 6.44
N ALA A 295 9.98 -14.92 6.47
CA ALA A 295 10.85 -15.84 7.22
C ALA A 295 12.27 -15.92 6.64
N ASP A 296 12.46 -15.38 5.46
CA ASP A 296 13.64 -15.54 4.63
C ASP A 296 14.86 -14.73 5.13
N TYR A 297 14.64 -13.83 6.09
CA TYR A 297 15.68 -13.15 6.88
C TYR A 297 15.62 -13.48 8.38
N PHE A 298 14.81 -14.47 8.78
CA PHE A 298 14.72 -14.86 10.18
C PHE A 298 15.92 -15.73 10.53
N ASP A 299 16.81 -15.21 11.37
CA ASP A 299 17.92 -15.98 11.92
C ASP A 299 17.36 -17.06 12.86
N PRO A 300 17.47 -18.36 12.51
CA PRO A 300 16.87 -19.44 13.30
C PRO A 300 17.39 -19.51 14.73
N ARG A 301 18.52 -18.85 15.03
CA ARG A 301 19.07 -18.74 16.39
C ARG A 301 18.14 -18.04 17.37
N TRP A 302 17.23 -17.21 16.87
CA TRP A 302 16.32 -16.42 17.67
C TRP A 302 14.86 -16.87 17.56
N GLU A 303 14.59 -18.14 17.20
CA GLU A 303 13.23 -18.69 17.21
C GLU A 303 12.65 -18.69 18.64
N HIS A 304 11.49 -18.07 18.81
CA HIS A 304 10.95 -17.74 20.13
C HIS A 304 9.42 -17.77 20.18
N ALA A 305 8.89 -18.04 21.38
CA ALA A 305 7.50 -17.82 21.73
C ALA A 305 7.29 -16.43 22.34
N ALA A 306 6.04 -16.01 22.49
CA ALA A 306 5.72 -14.77 23.20
C ALA A 306 6.13 -14.85 24.68
N GLY A 307 6.51 -13.72 25.26
CA GLY A 307 6.97 -13.59 26.64
C GLY A 307 8.49 -13.69 26.78
N ARG A 308 8.94 -13.95 28.02
CA ARG A 308 10.35 -14.07 28.36
C ARG A 308 10.96 -15.32 27.73
N GLN A 309 12.02 -15.13 26.94
CA GLN A 309 12.74 -16.21 26.26
C GLN A 309 14.24 -16.06 26.51
N CYS A 310 14.91 -17.18 26.73
CA CYS A 310 16.34 -17.26 26.98
C CYS A 310 17.00 -18.16 25.95
N PHE A 311 18.08 -17.69 25.34
CA PHE A 311 18.82 -18.41 24.32
C PHE A 311 20.22 -18.73 24.85
N THR A 312 20.59 -20.01 24.80
CA THR A 312 21.96 -20.43 25.11
C THR A 312 22.78 -20.46 23.83
N ALA A 313 23.93 -19.81 23.85
CA ALA A 313 24.86 -19.79 22.74
C ALA A 313 26.30 -20.02 23.23
N ALA A 314 27.13 -20.56 22.34
CA ALA A 314 28.57 -20.64 22.54
C ALA A 314 29.26 -19.61 21.66
N ILE A 315 30.41 -19.11 22.12
CA ILE A 315 31.29 -18.26 21.32
C ILE A 315 31.61 -19.01 20.03
N ASN A 316 31.22 -18.40 18.92
CA ASN A 316 31.40 -18.92 17.58
C ASN A 316 32.89 -18.87 17.23
N ILE A 317 33.59 -19.95 17.55
CA ILE A 317 34.93 -20.22 17.03
C ILE A 317 34.76 -20.69 15.58
N LEU A 318 34.40 -19.78 14.67
CA LEU A 318 34.26 -20.00 13.22
C LEU A 318 33.60 -21.36 12.83
N GLY A 319 32.27 -21.38 12.70
CA GLY A 319 31.59 -22.30 11.77
C GLY A 319 31.23 -23.69 12.27
N LYS A 320 30.60 -23.82 13.45
CA LYS A 320 29.90 -25.07 13.80
C LYS A 320 28.55 -24.78 14.48
N THR A 321 27.49 -24.79 13.67
CA THR A 321 26.11 -24.79 14.11
C THR A 321 25.77 -26.19 14.65
N GLU A 322 26.11 -26.49 15.90
CA GLU A 322 25.54 -27.66 16.56
C GLU A 322 24.14 -27.30 17.06
N ARG A 323 23.13 -27.79 16.33
CA ARG A 323 21.72 -27.77 16.74
C ARG A 323 21.57 -28.65 17.97
N GLY A 324 21.19 -28.05 19.09
CA GLY A 324 20.67 -28.76 20.25
C GLY A 324 19.29 -28.22 20.60
N LEU A 325 18.25 -28.79 19.98
CA LEU A 325 16.95 -28.87 20.63
C LEU A 325 17.15 -29.76 21.86
N ILE A 326 16.95 -29.20 23.05
CA ILE A 326 16.88 -29.98 24.27
C ILE A 326 15.38 -30.14 24.54
N ASP A 327 14.94 -31.40 24.57
CA ASP A 327 13.59 -31.86 24.93
C ASP A 327 13.14 -31.35 26.31
#